data_AF-A0A1J3ED68-F1
#
_entry.id   AF-A0A1J3ED68-F1
#
_cell.length_a   1.000
_cell.length_b   1.000
_cell.length_c   1.000
_cell.angle_alpha   90.00
_cell.angle_beta   90.00
_cell.angle_gamma   90.00
#
_symmetry.space_group_name_H-M   'P 1'
#
loop_
_entity.id
_entity.type
_entity.pdbx_description
1 polymer ?
#
loop_
_entity_poly.entity_id
_entity_poly.type
_entity_poly.pdbx_seq_one_letter_code
_entity_poly.pdbx_strand_id
1 'polypeptide(L)'
;RYIAGLQQKYTQSGGVRPFGLSTLIVGFDPYTRIPALYQTDPSGTFSAWKANATGRNSNSIREFLEKNYKESSRPETVKLAIRALLEVVESGG
;
A
#
# COMPACT_ATOMS: atom_id res chain seq x y z
N ARG A 1 -6.57 7.91 -8.50
CA ARG A 1 -8.04 8.07 -8.58
C ARG A 1 -8.67 7.21 -9.67
N TYR A 2 -8.15 7.21 -10.92
CA TYR A 2 -8.69 6.38 -12.00
C TYR A 2 -8.84 4.89 -11.65
N ILE A 3 -7.79 4.28 -11.06
CA ILE A 3 -7.78 2.86 -10.66
C ILE A 3 -8.92 2.54 -9.68
N ALA A 4 -9.11 3.37 -8.65
CA ALA A 4 -10.14 3.17 -7.64
C ALA A 4 -11.56 3.31 -8.23
N GLY A 5 -11.77 4.28 -9.13
CA GLY A 5 -13.04 4.42 -9.84
C GLY A 5 -13.35 3.23 -10.77
N LEU A 6 -12.33 2.65 -11.40
CA LEU A 6 -12.48 1.43 -12.18
C LEU A 6 -12.86 0.24 -11.29
N GLN A 7 -12.23 0.10 -10.11
CA GLN A 7 -12.60 -0.92 -9.13
C GLN A 7 -14.05 -0.76 -8.66
N GLN A 8 -14.46 0.46 -8.31
CA GLN A 8 -15.82 0.78 -7.90
C GLN A 8 -16.85 0.45 -9.00
N LYS A 9 -16.54 0.75 -10.27
CA LYS A 9 -17.46 0.47 -11.38
C LYS A 9 -17.83 -1.02 -11.45
N TYR A 10 -16.88 -1.90 -11.15
CA TYR A 10 -17.08 -3.35 -11.16
C TYR A 10 -17.76 -3.88 -9.88
N THR A 11 -17.90 -3.09 -8.82
CA THR A 11 -18.75 -3.45 -7.66
C THR A 11 -20.23 -3.17 -7.91
N GLN A 12 -20.53 -2.21 -8.78
CA GLN A 12 -21.89 -1.77 -9.10
C GLN A 12 -22.42 -2.31 -10.46
N SER A 13 -21.60 -3.05 -11.20
CA SER A 13 -21.98 -3.63 -12.49
C SER A 13 -22.54 -5.04 -12.30
N GLY A 14 -23.79 -5.27 -12.71
CA GLY A 14 -24.40 -6.60 -12.67
C GLY A 14 -23.72 -7.58 -13.64
N GLY A 15 -23.56 -8.83 -13.22
CA GLY A 15 -23.03 -9.90 -14.07
C GLY A 15 -21.50 -9.97 -14.17
N VAL A 16 -20.76 -9.08 -13.50
CA VAL A 16 -19.28 -9.11 -13.44
C VAL A 16 -18.81 -9.24 -12.00
N ARG A 17 -17.70 -9.96 -11.80
CA ARG A 17 -17.07 -10.03 -10.48
C ARG A 17 -16.23 -8.77 -10.22
N PRO A 18 -16.27 -8.18 -9.02
CA PRO A 18 -15.35 -7.12 -8.63
C PRO A 18 -13.89 -7.57 -8.74
N PHE A 19 -12.98 -6.60 -8.90
CA PHE A 19 -11.55 -6.88 -8.87
C PHE A 19 -11.11 -7.36 -7.48
N GLY A 20 -10.61 -8.59 -7.38
CA GLY A 20 -10.07 -9.16 -6.14
C GLY A 20 -8.64 -8.70 -5.80
N LEU A 21 -8.31 -7.44 -6.05
CA LEU A 21 -6.96 -6.90 -5.88
C LEU A 21 -6.97 -5.60 -5.08
N SER A 22 -5.99 -5.48 -4.18
CA SER A 22 -5.61 -4.23 -3.54
C SER A 22 -4.25 -3.80 -4.09
N THR A 23 -4.08 -2.51 -4.36
CA THR A 23 -2.84 -1.99 -4.97
C THR A 23 -2.16 -0.97 -4.07
N LEU A 24 -0.83 -0.95 -4.07
CA LEU A 24 -0.03 0.16 -3.58
C LEU A 24 0.54 0.90 -4.78
N ILE A 25 0.26 2.20 -4.86
CA ILE A 25 0.66 3.08 -5.95
C ILE A 25 1.61 4.11 -5.36
N VAL A 26 2.84 4.13 -5.86
CA VAL A 26 3.88 5.09 -5.44
C VAL A 26 4.29 5.96 -6.61
N GLY A 27 4.62 7.22 -6.34
CA GLY A 27 5.11 8.13 -7.35
C GLY A 27 5.54 9.46 -6.77
N PHE A 28 6.14 10.29 -7.61
CA PHE A 28 6.42 11.68 -7.31
C PHE A 28 5.46 12.54 -8.11
N ASP A 29 4.86 13.53 -7.46
CA ASP A 29 4.04 14.51 -8.15
C ASP A 29 4.91 15.28 -9.16
N PRO A 30 4.47 15.42 -10.43
CA PRO A 30 5.31 16.00 -11.48
C PRO A 30 5.59 17.49 -11.29
N TYR A 31 4.76 18.21 -10.53
CA TYR A 31 4.89 19.65 -10.33
C TYR A 31 5.59 19.99 -9.01
N THR A 32 5.20 19.32 -7.93
CA THR A 32 5.70 19.57 -6.56
C THR A 32 6.88 18.69 -6.20
N ARG A 33 7.14 17.60 -6.95
CA ARG A 33 8.18 16.60 -6.69
C ARG A 33 8.05 15.92 -5.32
N ILE A 34 6.88 16.03 -4.69
CA ILE A 34 6.59 15.42 -3.40
C ILE A 34 6.29 13.92 -3.63
N PRO A 35 6.92 13.00 -2.88
CA PRO A 35 6.57 11.59 -2.95
C PRO A 35 5.18 11.35 -2.36
N ALA A 36 4.40 10.47 -2.99
CA ALA A 36 3.10 10.06 -2.52
C ALA A 36 2.94 8.53 -2.62
N LEU A 37 2.29 7.96 -1.60
CA LEU A 37 1.91 6.56 -1.54
C LEU A 37 0.39 6.50 -1.36
N TYR A 38 -0.28 5.77 -2.25
CA TYR A 38 -1.71 5.52 -2.20
C TYR A 38 -1.99 4.02 -2.16
N GLN A 39 -2.99 3.62 -1.39
CA GLN A 39 -3.57 2.29 -1.47
C GLN A 39 -4.92 2.37 -2.17
N THR A 40 -5.25 1.37 -2.99
CA THR A 40 -6.63 1.12 -3.41
C THR A 40 -7.10 -0.26 -2.97
N ASP A 41 -8.39 -0.41 -2.75
CA ASP A 41 -9.02 -1.68 -2.39
C ASP A 41 -10.13 -2.09 -3.38
N PRO A 42 -10.60 -3.35 -3.33
CA PRO A 42 -11.68 -3.84 -4.19
C PRO A 42 -12.99 -3.04 -4.14
N SER A 43 -13.25 -2.32 -3.05
CA SER A 43 -14.47 -1.51 -2.93
C SER A 43 -14.42 -0.26 -3.81
N GLY A 44 -13.23 0.10 -4.30
CA GLY A 44 -12.96 1.33 -5.03
C GLY A 44 -12.61 2.50 -4.11
N THR A 45 -12.31 2.23 -2.84
CA THR A 45 -11.76 3.23 -1.93
C THR A 45 -10.27 3.40 -2.21
N PHE A 46 -9.78 4.64 -2.09
CA PHE A 46 -8.35 4.92 -2.08
C PHE A 46 -7.97 5.82 -0.91
N SER A 47 -6.78 5.60 -0.35
CA SER A 47 -6.29 6.34 0.81
C SER A 47 -4.81 6.67 0.64
N ALA A 48 -4.40 7.85 1.11
CA ALA A 48 -3.00 8.27 1.14
C ALA A 48 -2.34 7.77 2.41
N TRP A 49 -1.09 7.31 2.30
CA TRP A 49 -0.33 6.76 3.42
C TRP A 49 1.11 7.30 3.43
N LYS A 50 1.71 7.39 4.62
CA LYS A 50 3.15 7.63 4.76
C LYS A 50 3.96 6.33 4.65
N ALA A 51 3.44 5.28 5.27
CA ALA A 51 3.93 3.91 5.16
C ALA A 51 2.71 2.98 5.22
N ASN A 52 2.72 1.92 4.42
CA ASN A 52 1.61 0.97 4.37
C ASN A 52 2.06 -0.40 3.86
N ALA A 53 1.27 -1.43 4.14
CA ALA A 53 1.45 -2.78 3.65
C ALA A 53 0.11 -3.35 3.14
N THR A 54 0.17 -4.25 2.16
CA THR A 54 -1.00 -4.96 1.63
C THR A 54 -0.66 -6.45 1.48
N GLY A 55 -1.69 -7.30 1.42
CA GLY A 55 -1.53 -8.76 1.32
C GLY A 55 -1.52 -9.46 2.68
N ARG A 56 -0.90 -10.65 2.72
CA ARG A 56 -0.85 -11.48 3.93
C ARG A 56 -0.09 -10.77 5.04
N ASN A 57 -0.59 -10.87 6.27
CA ASN A 57 0.00 -10.29 7.48
C ASN A 57 0.14 -8.75 7.45
N SER A 58 -0.57 -8.05 6.56
CA SER A 58 -0.46 -6.59 6.40
C SER A 58 -0.73 -5.81 7.68
N ASN A 59 -1.62 -6.29 8.57
CA ASN A 59 -1.90 -5.65 9.85
C ASN A 59 -0.66 -5.63 10.76
N SER A 60 0.04 -6.76 10.89
CA SER A 60 1.26 -6.86 11.70
C SER A 60 2.38 -6.01 11.13
N ILE A 61 2.58 -6.03 9.80
CA ILE A 61 3.56 -5.14 9.14
C ILE A 61 3.21 -3.66 9.38
N ARG A 62 1.92 -3.30 9.30
CA ARG A 62 1.49 -1.92 9.51
C ARG A 62 1.72 -1.47 10.94
N GLU A 63 1.44 -2.30 11.94
CA GLU A 63 1.75 -2.00 13.34
C GLU A 63 3.27 -1.82 13.57
N PHE A 64 4.10 -2.64 12.91
CA PHE A 64 5.55 -2.46 12.92
C PHE A 64 5.95 -1.10 12.31
N LEU A 65 5.38 -0.77 11.15
CA LEU A 65 5.64 0.51 10.47
C LEU A 65 5.17 1.70 11.32
N GLU A 66 4.01 1.64 11.95
CA GLU A 66 3.50 2.70 12.84
C GLU A 66 4.45 3.00 14.01
N LYS A 67 5.11 1.97 14.55
CA LYS A 67 6.08 2.11 15.66
C LYS A 67 7.47 2.59 15.22
N ASN A 68 7.89 2.25 14.01
CA ASN A 68 9.27 2.43 13.55
C ASN A 68 9.45 3.48 12.46
N TYR A 69 8.36 3.98 11.87
CA TYR A 69 8.41 4.97 10.79
C TYR A 69 8.90 6.31 11.31
N LYS A 70 9.85 6.88 10.57
CA LYS A 70 10.33 8.26 10.70
C LYS A 70 10.67 8.79 9.31
N GLU A 71 10.48 10.10 9.12
CA GLU A 71 11.01 10.79 7.95
C GLU A 71 12.52 10.57 7.92
N SER A 72 13.03 9.94 6.85
CA SER A 72 14.38 9.41 6.81
C SER A 72 14.97 9.46 5.41
N SER A 73 16.28 9.23 5.32
CA SER A 73 16.97 9.16 4.04
C SER A 73 16.59 7.90 3.26
N ARG A 74 16.73 7.93 1.93
CA ARG A 74 16.43 6.78 1.06
C ARG A 74 17.05 5.45 1.53
N PRO A 75 18.34 5.37 1.94
CA PRO A 75 18.92 4.13 2.44
C PRO A 75 18.24 3.60 3.72
N GLU A 76 17.87 4.49 4.63
CA GLU A 76 17.17 4.12 5.87
C GLU A 76 15.74 3.67 5.59
N THR A 77 15.04 4.33 4.67
CA THR A 77 13.68 3.92 4.25
C THR A 77 13.69 2.53 3.63
N VAL A 78 14.67 2.23 2.76
CA VAL A 78 14.83 0.88 2.19
C VAL A 78 15.10 -0.15 3.28
N LYS A 79 15.98 0.17 4.23
CA LYS A 79 16.28 -0.72 5.36
C LYS A 79 15.05 -0.97 6.23
N LEU A 80 14.24 0.06 6.49
CA LEU A 80 12.99 -0.07 7.22
C LEU A 80 11.99 -0.96 6.47
N ALA A 81 11.83 -0.78 5.16
CA ALA A 81 10.94 -1.61 4.34
C ALA A 81 11.34 -3.09 4.37
N ILE A 82 12.64 -3.39 4.26
CA ILE A 82 13.15 -4.77 4.36
C ILE A 82 12.86 -5.35 5.74
N ARG A 83 13.13 -4.60 6.82
CA ARG A 83 12.82 -5.06 8.19
C ARG A 83 11.33 -5.34 8.39
N ALA A 84 10.48 -4.46 7.87
CA ALA A 84 9.03 -4.62 7.98
C ALA A 84 8.52 -5.87 7.24
N LEU A 85 9.13 -6.23 6.11
CA LEU A 85 8.81 -7.47 5.40
C LEU A 85 9.31 -8.70 6.17
N LEU A 86 10.50 -8.63 6.75
CA LEU A 86 11.09 -9.74 7.52
C LEU A 86 10.34 -10.03 8.82
N GLU A 87 9.65 -9.05 9.41
CA GLU A 87 8.83 -9.22 10.62
C GLU A 87 7.78 -10.34 10.47
N VAL A 88 7.28 -10.56 9.25
CA VAL A 88 6.21 -11.51 8.98
C VAL A 88 6.60 -12.66 8.05
N VAL A 89 7.85 -12.67 7.58
CA VAL A 89 8.42 -13.83 6.90
C VAL A 89 8.79 -14.81 7.99
N GLU A 90 8.03 -15.90 8.11
CA GLU A 90 8.48 -17.09 8.84
C GLU A 90 9.89 -17.39 8.35
N SER A 91 10.88 -17.35 9.26
CA SER A 91 12.26 -17.73 8.99
C SER A 91 12.23 -19.02 8.19
N GLY A 92 12.59 -18.95 6.91
CA GLY A 92 12.51 -20.10 6.01
C GLY A 92 13.20 -21.29 6.67
N GLY A 93 12.40 -22.31 6.98
CA GLY A 93 12.89 -23.61 7.43
C GLY A 93 13.65 -24.32 6.32
#